data_AF-A0AAP9WLM4-F1
#
_entry.id   AF-A0AAP9WLM4-F1
#
_cell.length_a   1.000
_cell.length_b   1.000
_cell.length_c   1.000
_cell.angle_alpha   90.00
_cell.angle_beta   90.00
_cell.angle_gamma   90.00
#
_symmetry.space_group_name_H-M   'P 1'
#
loop_
_entity.id
_entity.type
_entity.pdbx_description
1 polymer ?
#
loop_
_entity_poly.entity_id
_entity_poly.type
_entity_poly.pdbx_seq_one_letter_code
_entity_poly.pdbx_strand_id
1 'polypeptide(L)'
;MRSKILSSVSTGRHSKLPLKLALLAGEEATLNRLAQKHHISRPMISQVIQGKKSSKKVNSILLNEWGITVEEARMLYREDAERRYKNPVTRSEAWEFQMKINHRRMGIQIPFEKWYEMFSTLSSQAKMPRGWR
;
A
#
# COMPACT_ATOMS: atom_id res chain seq x y z
N MET A 1 7.30 22.66 -18.63
CA MET A 1 8.64 22.14 -18.27
C MET A 1 8.63 21.60 -16.84
N ARG A 2 9.32 20.48 -16.63
CA ARG A 2 9.55 19.71 -15.38
C ARG A 2 8.44 18.74 -14.95
N SER A 3 8.48 17.57 -15.57
CA SER A 3 8.22 16.29 -14.92
C SER A 3 8.82 16.24 -13.51
N LYS A 4 8.00 15.89 -12.51
CA LYS A 4 8.48 15.37 -11.23
C LYS A 4 7.82 14.01 -10.96
N ILE A 5 8.07 13.08 -11.87
CA ILE A 5 8.06 11.65 -11.55
C ILE A 5 9.35 11.40 -10.79
N LEU A 6 9.28 11.43 -9.46
CA LEU A 6 10.26 10.78 -8.60
C LEU A 6 9.48 10.18 -7.43
N SER A 7 8.96 8.98 -7.65
CA SER A 7 8.55 8.14 -6.54
C SER A 7 9.77 7.92 -5.67
N SER A 8 9.66 8.28 -4.40
CA SER A 8 10.78 8.10 -3.49
C SER A 8 10.87 6.65 -3.05
N VAL A 9 11.34 5.81 -3.96
CA VAL A 9 11.79 4.46 -3.69
C VAL A 9 13.15 4.57 -3.00
N SER A 10 13.19 4.10 -1.76
CA SER A 10 14.36 3.71 -0.98
C SER A 10 15.66 4.52 -1.18
N THR A 11 15.76 5.69 -0.56
CA THR A 11 17.07 6.23 -0.16
C THR A 11 16.95 6.80 1.24
N GLY A 12 17.91 6.42 2.08
CA GLY A 12 17.88 6.49 3.53
C GLY A 12 17.49 7.85 4.10
N ARG A 13 16.45 7.83 4.93
CA ARG A 13 16.14 8.70 6.08
C ARG A 13 14.85 8.12 6.67
N HIS A 14 14.78 7.95 7.98
CA HIS A 14 13.62 7.35 8.66
C HIS A 14 12.27 7.97 8.20
N SER A 15 11.22 7.13 8.12
CA SER A 15 9.78 7.44 7.88
C SER A 15 9.26 7.58 6.43
N LYS A 16 9.32 6.48 5.66
CA LYS A 16 8.37 6.27 4.53
C LYS A 16 7.65 4.96 4.77
N LEU A 17 6.32 4.96 4.57
CA LEU A 17 5.48 3.78 4.70
C LEU A 17 6.11 2.57 3.97
N PRO A 18 5.94 1.33 4.50
CA PRO A 18 6.26 0.10 3.77
C PRO A 18 5.82 0.14 2.31
N LEU A 19 6.59 -0.44 1.39
CA LEU A 19 6.33 -0.31 -0.06
C LEU A 19 4.92 -0.77 -0.45
N LYS A 20 4.43 -1.88 0.14
CA LYS A 20 3.07 -2.39 -0.06
C LYS A 20 2.00 -1.39 0.40
N LEU A 21 2.21 -0.74 1.55
CA LEU A 21 1.32 0.30 2.06
C LEU A 21 1.38 1.58 1.23
N ALA A 22 2.58 1.93 0.73
CA ALA A 22 2.76 3.09 -0.13
C ALA A 22 2.04 2.92 -1.48
N LEU A 23 2.03 1.71 -2.07
CA LEU A 23 1.28 1.45 -3.30
C LEU A 23 -0.23 1.46 -3.08
N LEU A 24 -0.72 0.87 -1.99
CA LEU A 24 -2.15 0.97 -1.62
C LEU A 24 -2.58 2.42 -1.40
N ALA A 25 -1.71 3.22 -0.81
CA ALA A 25 -1.94 4.64 -0.61
C ALA A 25 -2.00 5.44 -1.93
N GLY A 26 -1.29 5.01 -2.99
CA GLY A 26 -1.20 5.76 -4.24
C GLY A 26 -0.66 7.19 -4.07
N GLU A 27 -0.88 8.05 -5.07
CA GLU A 27 -0.47 9.47 -5.03
C GLU A 27 -1.34 10.31 -4.05
N GLU A 28 -2.56 9.85 -3.77
CA GLU A 28 -3.59 10.58 -3.04
C GLU A 28 -3.69 10.23 -1.54
N ALA A 29 -3.28 9.04 -1.11
CA ALA A 29 -3.56 8.56 0.26
C ALA A 29 -2.32 8.36 1.12
N THR A 30 -1.36 9.30 1.06
CA THR A 30 -0.26 9.36 2.05
C THR A 30 -0.80 9.55 3.48
N LEU A 31 -0.04 9.14 4.50
CA LEU A 31 -0.43 9.34 5.92
C LEU A 31 -0.78 10.80 6.24
N ASN A 32 -0.12 11.76 5.60
CA ASN A 32 -0.41 13.19 5.77
C ASN A 32 -1.80 13.55 5.22
N ARG A 33 -2.12 13.11 4.01
CA ARG A 33 -3.42 13.38 3.39
C ARG A 33 -4.54 12.65 4.13
N LEU A 34 -4.31 11.42 4.56
CA LEU A 34 -5.27 10.64 5.36
C LEU A 34 -5.52 11.28 6.73
N ALA A 35 -4.46 11.80 7.36
CA ALA A 35 -4.55 12.60 8.58
C ALA A 35 -5.39 13.87 8.39
N GLN A 36 -5.16 14.60 7.29
CA GLN A 36 -5.90 15.82 6.95
C GLN A 36 -7.38 15.52 6.67
N LYS A 37 -7.67 14.55 5.80
CA LYS A 37 -9.03 14.19 5.36
C LYS A 37 -9.93 13.75 6.52
N HIS A 38 -9.36 13.01 7.47
CA HIS A 38 -10.12 12.43 8.59
C HIS A 38 -9.95 13.20 9.92
N HIS A 39 -9.23 14.33 9.89
CA HIS A 39 -8.89 15.14 11.07
C HIS A 39 -8.29 14.30 12.21
N ILE A 40 -7.31 13.46 11.88
CA ILE A 40 -6.58 12.62 12.84
C ILE A 40 -5.11 12.99 12.79
N SER A 41 -4.42 12.95 13.94
CA SER A 41 -2.99 13.21 13.97
C SER A 41 -2.23 12.12 13.21
N ARG A 42 -1.34 12.53 12.29
CA ARG A 42 -0.44 11.60 11.59
C ARG A 42 0.33 10.67 12.53
N PRO A 43 0.90 11.15 13.67
CA PRO A 43 1.57 10.28 14.61
C PRO A 43 0.67 9.18 15.16
N MET A 44 -0.62 9.45 15.36
CA MET A 44 -1.57 8.44 15.82
C MET A 44 -1.76 7.32 14.80
N ILE A 45 -1.94 7.65 13.53
CA ILE A 45 -2.05 6.64 12.46
C ILE A 45 -0.76 5.82 12.38
N SER A 46 0.40 6.50 12.41
CA SER A 46 1.70 5.83 12.40
C SER A 46 1.91 4.90 13.60
N GLN A 47 1.52 5.32 14.81
CA GLN A 47 1.63 4.50 16.02
C GLN A 47 0.71 3.28 15.98
N VAL A 48 -0.47 3.41 15.35
CA VAL A 48 -1.40 2.29 15.18
C VAL A 48 -0.85 1.25 14.20
N ILE A 49 -0.29 1.69 13.06
CA ILE A 49 0.36 0.80 12.07
C ILE A 49 1.61 0.13 12.67
N GLN A 50 2.36 0.85 13.51
CA GLN A 50 3.52 0.28 14.24
C GLN A 50 3.12 -0.68 15.37
N GLY A 51 1.83 -0.83 15.68
CA GLY A 51 1.36 -1.67 16.78
C GLY A 51 1.53 -1.06 18.17
N LYS A 52 2.00 0.19 18.29
CA LYS A 52 2.20 0.89 19.57
C LYS A 52 0.88 1.35 20.21
N LYS A 53 -0.17 1.54 19.41
CA LYS A 53 -1.51 1.94 19.84
C LYS A 53 -2.59 1.14 19.12
N SER A 54 -3.77 1.06 19.70
CA SER A 54 -4.99 0.58 19.05
C SER A 54 -5.96 1.74 18.86
N SER A 55 -6.68 1.76 17.73
CA SER A 55 -7.75 2.72 17.50
C SER A 55 -8.76 2.15 16.53
N LYS A 56 -10.01 2.04 16.97
CA LYS A 56 -11.15 1.61 16.12
C LYS A 56 -11.37 2.59 14.97
N LYS A 57 -11.20 3.89 15.22
CA LYS A 57 -11.33 4.95 14.20
C LYS A 57 -10.29 4.78 13.10
N VAL A 58 -9.02 4.55 13.45
CA VAL A 58 -7.98 4.30 12.45
C VAL A 58 -8.27 3.01 11.67
N ASN A 59 -8.76 1.96 12.32
CA ASN A 59 -9.16 0.73 11.63
C ASN A 59 -10.24 0.96 10.58
N SER A 60 -11.31 1.68 10.92
CA SER A 60 -12.35 2.01 9.95
C SER A 60 -11.82 2.83 8.76
N ILE A 61 -10.86 3.73 8.99
CA ILE A 61 -10.29 4.55 7.92
C ILE A 61 -9.42 3.72 6.99
N LEU A 62 -8.55 2.85 7.53
CA LEU A 62 -7.72 1.98 6.70
C LEU A 62 -8.58 1.01 5.88
N LEU A 63 -9.66 0.49 6.46
CA LEU A 63 -10.60 -0.38 5.75
C LEU A 63 -11.29 0.36 4.60
N ASN A 64 -11.78 1.58 4.84
CA ASN A 64 -12.52 2.34 3.83
C ASN A 64 -11.63 2.90 2.72
N GLU A 65 -10.49 3.49 3.08
CA GLU A 65 -9.59 4.13 2.11
C GLU A 65 -8.72 3.10 1.39
N TRP A 66 -8.08 2.21 2.16
CA TRP A 66 -7.06 1.29 1.65
C TRP A 66 -7.56 -0.15 1.48
N GLY A 67 -8.76 -0.49 1.97
CA GLY A 67 -9.30 -1.85 1.86
C GLY A 67 -8.62 -2.87 2.76
N ILE A 68 -7.85 -2.43 3.76
CA ILE A 68 -7.07 -3.30 4.65
C ILE A 68 -7.39 -3.06 6.13
N THR A 69 -7.20 -4.08 6.96
CA THR A 69 -7.30 -3.93 8.41
C THR A 69 -6.03 -3.35 9.04
N VAL A 70 -6.13 -2.90 10.28
CA VAL A 70 -4.95 -2.52 11.08
C VAL A 70 -4.01 -3.71 11.30
N GLU A 71 -4.51 -4.93 11.44
CA GLU A 71 -3.62 -6.10 11.57
C GLU A 71 -2.84 -6.34 10.28
N GLU A 72 -3.49 -6.28 9.11
CA GLU A 72 -2.82 -6.38 7.82
C GLU A 72 -1.75 -5.29 7.69
N ALA A 73 -2.06 -4.04 8.03
CA ALA A 73 -1.10 -2.95 8.01
C ALA A 73 0.11 -3.19 8.94
N ARG A 74 -0.12 -3.76 10.14
CA ARG A 74 0.95 -4.12 11.09
C ARG A 74 1.81 -5.26 10.57
N MET A 75 1.21 -6.28 9.95
CA MET A 75 1.95 -7.38 9.33
C MET A 75 2.88 -6.86 8.23
N LEU A 76 2.36 -6.00 7.34
CA LEU A 76 3.15 -5.39 6.27
C LEU A 76 4.29 -4.51 6.83
N TYR A 77 4.05 -3.82 7.94
CA TYR A 77 5.08 -3.04 8.62
C TYR A 77 6.20 -3.91 9.21
N ARG A 78 5.85 -5.07 9.79
CA ARG A 78 6.83 -6.04 10.31
C ARG A 78 7.60 -6.71 9.19
N GLU A 79 6.91 -7.17 8.14
CA GLU A 79 7.52 -7.79 6.96
C GLU A 79 8.55 -6.84 6.33
N ASP A 80 8.20 -5.56 6.15
CA ASP A 80 9.13 -4.56 5.60
C ASP A 80 10.36 -4.40 6.49
N ALA A 81 10.20 -4.35 7.81
CA ALA A 81 11.31 -4.24 8.75
C ALA A 81 12.24 -5.47 8.72
N GLU A 82 11.68 -6.68 8.63
CA GLU A 82 12.44 -7.94 8.57
C GLU A 82 13.17 -8.13 7.24
N ARG A 83 12.49 -7.80 6.14
CA ARG A 83 12.99 -8.00 4.77
C ARG A 83 13.92 -6.90 4.29
N ARG A 84 13.91 -5.72 4.93
CA ARG A 84 14.60 -4.49 4.49
C ARG A 84 16.06 -4.69 4.07
N TYR A 85 16.81 -5.50 4.81
CA TYR A 85 18.24 -5.67 4.64
C TYR A 85 18.64 -7.01 4.01
N LYS A 86 17.71 -7.96 3.89
CA LYS A 86 18.00 -9.32 3.40
C LYS A 86 17.37 -9.61 2.04
N ASN A 87 16.08 -9.32 1.90
CA ASN A 87 15.32 -9.58 0.68
C ASN A 87 14.17 -8.58 0.57
N PRO A 88 14.46 -7.31 0.24
CA PRO A 88 13.48 -6.23 0.30
C PRO A 88 12.29 -6.52 -0.61
N VAL A 89 11.10 -6.09 -0.19
CA VAL A 89 9.89 -6.24 -0.99
C VAL A 89 10.08 -5.56 -2.35
N THR A 90 9.86 -6.32 -3.41
CA THR A 90 9.98 -5.84 -4.78
C THR A 90 8.73 -5.06 -5.21
N ARG A 91 8.88 -4.24 -6.27
CA ARG A 91 7.74 -3.52 -6.85
C ARG A 91 6.65 -4.47 -7.36
N SER A 92 7.02 -5.61 -7.93
CA SER A 92 6.09 -6.62 -8.42
C SER A 92 5.25 -7.23 -7.30
N GLU A 93 5.89 -7.67 -6.21
CA GLU A 93 5.18 -8.20 -5.02
C GLU A 93 4.23 -7.15 -4.42
N ALA A 94 4.65 -5.89 -4.38
CA ALA A 94 3.82 -4.83 -3.83
C ALA A 94 2.62 -4.49 -4.75
N TRP A 95 2.79 -4.61 -6.07
CA TRP A 95 1.72 -4.47 -7.05
C TRP A 95 0.71 -5.62 -6.99
N GLU A 96 1.19 -6.87 -6.93
CA GLU A 96 0.34 -8.05 -6.74
C GLU A 96 -0.53 -7.93 -5.49
N PHE A 97 0.06 -7.44 -4.40
CA PHE A 97 -0.68 -7.18 -3.17
C PHE A 97 -1.78 -6.14 -3.38
N GLN A 98 -1.49 -5.03 -4.07
CA GLN A 98 -2.51 -4.02 -4.40
C GLN A 98 -3.63 -4.60 -5.27
N MET A 99 -3.31 -5.43 -6.25
CA MET A 99 -4.29 -6.10 -7.10
C MET A 99 -5.17 -7.06 -6.29
N LYS A 100 -4.60 -7.77 -5.31
CA LYS A 100 -5.36 -8.64 -4.40
C LYS A 100 -6.35 -7.86 -3.55
N ILE A 101 -5.96 -6.68 -3.07
CA ILE A 101 -6.87 -5.79 -2.33
C ILE A 101 -7.96 -5.23 -3.25
N ASN A 102 -7.61 -4.79 -4.47
CA ASN A 102 -8.58 -4.33 -5.44
C ASN A 102 -9.59 -5.43 -5.81
N HIS A 103 -9.12 -6.67 -5.99
CA HIS A 103 -9.96 -7.83 -6.23
C HIS A 103 -10.99 -8.02 -5.10
N ARG A 104 -10.54 -7.96 -3.84
CA ARG A 104 -11.43 -8.02 -2.66
C ARG A 104 -12.43 -6.86 -2.67
N ARG A 105 -12.00 -5.63 -3.00
CA ARG A 105 -12.85 -4.44 -3.03
C ARG A 105 -13.91 -4.47 -4.13
N MET A 106 -13.57 -5.03 -5.30
CA MET A 106 -14.48 -5.16 -6.44
C MET A 106 -15.53 -6.26 -6.21
N GLY A 107 -15.40 -7.08 -5.17
CA GLY A 107 -16.35 -8.16 -4.90
C GLY A 107 -16.37 -9.23 -6.00
N ILE A 108 -15.23 -9.41 -6.69
CA ILE A 108 -15.12 -10.39 -7.77
C ILE A 108 -15.25 -11.79 -7.17
N GLN A 109 -16.19 -12.58 -7.69
CA GLN A 109 -16.47 -13.94 -7.22
C GLN A 109 -15.45 -14.97 -7.71
N ILE A 110 -14.72 -14.65 -8.78
CA ILE A 110 -13.69 -15.50 -9.35
C ILE A 110 -12.51 -15.57 -8.36
N PRO A 111 -11.83 -16.73 -8.19
CA PRO A 111 -10.61 -16.79 -7.39
C PRO A 111 -9.53 -15.83 -7.90
N PHE A 112 -8.80 -15.18 -6.98
CA PHE A 112 -7.79 -14.18 -7.34
C PHE A 112 -6.77 -14.70 -8.36
N GLU A 113 -6.32 -15.94 -8.25
CA GLU A 113 -5.36 -16.56 -9.19
C GLU A 113 -5.90 -16.56 -10.62
N LYS A 114 -7.12 -17.08 -10.81
CA LYS A 114 -7.79 -17.10 -12.12
C LYS A 114 -8.06 -15.69 -12.63
N TRP A 115 -8.51 -14.78 -11.75
CA TRP A 115 -8.73 -13.39 -12.14
C TRP A 115 -7.43 -12.68 -12.52
N TYR A 116 -6.33 -12.94 -11.80
CA TYR A 116 -5.03 -12.33 -12.04
C TYR A 116 -4.37 -12.88 -13.31
N GLU A 117 -4.55 -14.17 -13.61
CA GLU A 117 -4.17 -14.76 -14.90
C GLU A 117 -4.99 -14.16 -16.04
N MET A 118 -6.32 -14.06 -15.91
CA MET A 118 -7.17 -13.40 -16.90
C MET A 118 -6.79 -11.92 -17.07
N PHE A 119 -6.52 -11.22 -15.97
CA PHE A 119 -6.08 -9.83 -16.00
C PHE A 119 -4.75 -9.72 -16.72
N SER A 120 -3.74 -10.47 -16.32
CA SER A 120 -2.39 -10.43 -16.92
C SER A 120 -2.38 -10.83 -18.40
N THR A 121 -3.19 -11.81 -18.80
CA THR A 121 -3.33 -12.24 -20.21
C THR A 121 -4.09 -11.23 -21.07
N LEU A 122 -5.17 -10.63 -20.56
CA LEU A 122 -5.84 -9.49 -21.22
C LEU A 122 -4.95 -8.25 -21.21
N SER A 123 -4.06 -8.14 -20.24
CA SER A 123 -3.24 -6.98 -19.95
C SER A 123 -1.79 -7.11 -20.39
N SER A 124 -1.52 -7.79 -21.50
CA SER A 124 -0.33 -7.51 -22.34
C SER A 124 -0.11 -6.00 -22.59
N GLN A 125 -1.14 -5.18 -22.31
CA GLN A 125 -1.13 -3.71 -22.27
C GLN A 125 -1.28 -3.02 -20.90
N ALA A 126 -1.55 -3.69 -19.75
CA ALA A 126 -1.46 -3.01 -18.44
C ALA A 126 0.01 -2.87 -18.06
N LYS A 127 0.68 -1.96 -18.76
CA LYS A 127 1.98 -1.46 -18.39
C LYS A 127 1.84 -0.88 -16.98
N MET A 128 2.75 -1.29 -16.08
CA MET A 128 3.02 -0.54 -14.86
C MET A 128 3.04 0.96 -15.21
N PRO A 129 2.47 1.83 -14.35
CA PRO A 129 2.38 3.27 -14.63
C PRO A 129 3.70 3.81 -15.19
N ARG A 130 3.65 4.51 -16.33
CA ARG A 130 4.85 4.99 -17.02
C ARG A 130 5.69 5.84 -16.06
N GLY A 131 6.97 5.50 -15.89
CA GLY A 131 7.88 6.14 -14.93
C GLY A 131 8.39 5.22 -13.80
N TRP A 132 7.97 3.95 -13.79
CA TRP A 132 8.36 2.95 -12.79
C TRP A 132 9.12 1.75 -13.38
N ARG A 133 9.80 1.95 -14.52
CA ARG A 133 10.86 1.05 -14.98
C ARG A 133 12.14 1.24 -14.18
#